data_AF-A0A366D1Z3-F1
#
_entry.id   AF-A0A366D1Z3-F1
#
_cell.length_a   1.000
_cell.length_b   1.000
_cell.length_c   1.000
_cell.angle_alpha   90.00
_cell.angle_beta   90.00
_cell.angle_gamma   90.00
#
_symmetry.space_group_name_H-M   'P 1'
#
loop_
_entity.id
_entity.type
_entity.pdbx_description
1 polymer ?
#
loop_
_entity_poly.entity_id
_entity_poly.type
_entity_poly.pdbx_seq_one_letter_code
_entity_poly.pdbx_strand_id
1 'polypeptide(L)'
;MDSPSELVECPKCKVLIRSHRLKKHLKKVHSPQAEVLRLTAEREKMAKKEIDNSLVICHVCNCQIKSKNLIDHCAKTHGLYPSQVTQATNTGKNRFNSSREREAFWREKLGPDAKEDQQDIFEKKLVLNGGTYGLGKNRKH
;
A
#
# COMPACT_ATOMS: atom_id res chain seq x y z
N MET A 1 -31.80 15.96 30.93
CA MET A 1 -30.94 15.86 32.12
C MET A 1 -29.65 15.19 31.70
N ASP A 2 -28.72 15.96 31.14
CA ASP A 2 -27.41 15.47 30.71
C ASP A 2 -26.52 15.31 31.94
N SER A 3 -26.27 14.07 32.35
CA SER A 3 -25.33 13.75 33.43
C SER A 3 -23.94 14.31 33.10
N PRO A 4 -23.22 14.91 34.08
CA PRO A 4 -21.88 15.42 33.86
C PRO A 4 -21.00 14.28 33.34
N SER A 5 -20.40 14.51 32.17
CA SER A 5 -19.58 13.53 31.48
C SER A 5 -18.31 13.24 32.28
N GLU A 6 -18.37 12.29 33.20
CA GLU A 6 -17.24 11.84 34.00
C GLU A 6 -16.07 11.44 33.09
N LEU A 7 -14.92 12.06 33.31
CA LEU A 7 -13.67 11.78 32.62
C LEU A 7 -12.95 10.66 33.39
N VAL A 8 -12.65 9.58 32.69
CA VAL A 8 -11.97 8.40 33.21
C VAL A 8 -10.64 8.25 32.49
N GLU A 9 -9.59 7.88 33.22
CA GLU A 9 -8.28 7.62 32.64
C GLU A 9 -8.24 6.28 31.90
N CYS A 10 -7.63 6.27 30.71
CA CYS A 10 -7.38 5.02 30.00
C CYS A 10 -6.25 4.22 30.69
N PRO A 11 -6.45 2.94 31.04
CA PRO A 11 -5.45 2.14 31.75
C PRO A 11 -4.17 1.85 30.94
N LYS A 12 -4.20 2.02 29.61
CA LYS A 12 -3.05 1.71 28.73
C LYS A 12 -2.23 2.93 28.33
N CYS A 13 -2.86 4.08 28.10
CA CYS A 13 -2.18 5.31 27.66
C CYS A 13 -2.32 6.50 28.63
N LYS A 14 -3.04 6.32 29.75
CA LYS A 14 -3.29 7.35 30.79
C LYS A 14 -3.93 8.65 30.28
N VAL A 15 -4.57 8.61 29.11
CA VAL A 15 -5.31 9.75 28.56
C VAL A 15 -6.68 9.84 29.26
N LEU A 16 -7.08 11.04 29.64
CA LEU A 16 -8.41 11.34 30.19
C LEU A 16 -9.47 11.32 29.08
N ILE A 17 -10.46 10.45 29.20
CA ILE A 17 -11.49 10.21 28.18
C ILE A 17 -12.85 10.12 28.86
N ARG A 18 -13.91 10.66 28.23
CA ARG A 18 -15.28 10.49 28.73
C ARG A 18 -15.61 9.01 28.88
N SER A 19 -16.22 8.62 30.01
CA SER A 19 -16.54 7.23 30.35
C SER A 19 -17.19 6.43 29.20
N HIS A 20 -18.21 7.00 28.55
CA HIS A 20 -18.91 6.36 27.42
C HIS A 20 -18.02 6.13 26.17
N ARG A 21 -16.91 6.86 26.02
CA ARG A 21 -15.96 6.71 24.90
C ARG A 21 -14.80 5.80 25.21
N LEU A 22 -14.58 5.43 26.48
CA LEU A 22 -13.45 4.60 26.89
C LEU A 22 -13.44 3.26 26.14
N LYS A 23 -14.58 2.58 26.02
CA LYS A 23 -14.71 1.31 25.26
C LYS A 23 -14.32 1.47 23.80
N LYS A 24 -14.75 2.56 23.15
CA LYS A 24 -14.42 2.86 21.75
C LYS A 24 -12.94 3.20 21.60
N HIS A 25 -12.38 3.94 22.54
CA HIS A 25 -10.95 4.26 22.57
C HIS A 25 -10.10 2.99 22.68
N LEU A 26 -10.40 2.09 23.62
CA LEU A 26 -9.68 0.83 23.79
C LEU A 26 -9.70 -0.01 22.50
N LYS A 27 -10.85 -0.10 21.81
CA LYS A 27 -10.96 -0.83 20.54
C LYS A 27 -10.21 -0.14 19.40
N LYS A 28 -10.15 1.19 19.35
CA LYS A 28 -9.53 1.93 18.24
C LYS A 28 -8.03 2.13 18.40
N VAL A 29 -7.56 2.32 19.62
CA VAL A 29 -6.17 2.69 19.91
C VAL A 29 -5.37 1.51 20.47
N HIS A 30 -6.04 0.57 21.15
CA HIS A 30 -5.37 -0.52 21.85
C HIS A 30 -5.88 -1.92 21.47
N SER A 31 -6.57 -2.04 20.33
CA SER A 31 -6.84 -3.35 19.75
C SER A 31 -5.57 -3.91 19.11
N PRO A 32 -5.42 -5.24 19.02
CA PRO A 32 -4.32 -5.85 18.29
C PRO A 32 -4.22 -5.33 16.85
N GLN A 33 -5.35 -5.09 16.18
CA GLN A 33 -5.36 -4.52 14.83
C GLN A 33 -4.81 -3.09 14.80
N ALA A 34 -5.16 -2.25 15.78
CA ALA A 34 -4.66 -0.88 15.85
C ALA A 34 -3.14 -0.82 16.04
N GLU A 35 -2.59 -1.74 16.83
CA GLU A 35 -1.15 -1.83 17.05
C GLU A 35 -0.41 -2.25 15.77
N VAL A 36 -0.91 -3.26 15.05
CA VAL A 36 -0.35 -3.68 13.76
C VAL A 36 -0.38 -2.52 12.76
N LEU A 37 -1.51 -1.80 12.65
CA LEU A 37 -1.63 -0.65 11.76
C LEU A 37 -0.66 0.49 12.11
N ARG A 38 -0.40 0.71 13.40
CA ARG A 38 0.60 1.70 13.84
C ARG A 38 1.99 1.29 13.40
N LEU A 39 2.37 0.03 13.65
CA LEU A 39 3.68 -0.50 13.26
C LEU A 39 3.89 -0.49 11.74
N THR A 40 2.86 -0.84 10.95
CA THR A 40 2.96 -0.78 9.48
C THR A 40 3.11 0.66 9.00
N ALA A 41 2.32 1.60 9.55
CA ALA A 41 2.44 3.01 9.19
C ALA A 41 3.80 3.62 9.57
N GLU A 42 4.39 3.21 10.68
CA GLU A 42 5.74 3.61 11.08
C GLU A 42 6.80 3.07 10.12
N ARG A 43 6.69 1.79 9.71
CA ARG A 43 7.58 1.20 8.69
C ARG A 43 7.49 1.91 7.35
N GLU A 44 6.28 2.20 6.88
CA GLU A 44 6.07 2.94 5.62
C GLU A 44 6.66 4.35 5.68
N LYS A 45 6.53 5.04 6.82
CA LYS A 45 7.16 6.36 7.03
C LYS A 45 8.68 6.28 6.98
N MET A 46 9.27 5.25 7.60
CA MET A 46 10.72 5.05 7.55
C MET A 46 11.19 4.74 6.12
N ALA A 47 10.52 3.83 5.42
CA ALA A 47 10.82 3.49 4.04
C ALA A 47 10.70 4.72 3.12
N LYS A 48 9.64 5.53 3.27
CA LYS A 48 9.49 6.77 2.51
C LYS A 48 10.61 7.76 2.81
N LYS A 49 10.99 7.92 4.08
CA LYS A 49 12.10 8.80 4.49
C LYS A 49 13.43 8.33 3.90
N GLU A 50 13.65 7.03 3.79
CA GLU A 50 14.83 6.47 3.15
C GLU A 50 14.86 6.80 1.65
N ILE A 51 13.74 6.58 0.95
CA ILE A 51 13.59 6.94 -0.46
C ILE A 51 13.80 8.45 -0.66
N ASP A 52 13.19 9.31 0.16
CA ASP A 52 13.29 10.78 0.07
C ASP A 52 14.72 11.29 0.32
N ASN A 53 15.54 10.52 1.04
CA ASN A 53 16.94 10.85 1.30
C ASN A 53 17.93 10.16 0.35
N SER A 54 17.47 9.22 -0.48
CA SER A 54 18.30 8.61 -1.51
C SER A 54 18.84 9.68 -2.47
N LEU A 55 20.10 9.53 -2.87
CA LEU A 55 20.74 10.42 -3.82
C LEU A 55 20.44 9.92 -5.24
N VAL A 56 19.95 10.83 -6.08
CA VAL A 56 19.68 10.62 -7.50
C VAL A 56 20.51 11.60 -8.31
N ILE A 57 20.89 11.20 -9.51
CA ILE A 57 21.67 12.04 -10.43
C ILE A 57 20.71 12.85 -11.28
N CYS A 58 20.91 14.17 -11.35
CA CYS A 58 20.18 15.00 -12.30
C CYS A 58 20.74 14.77 -13.72
N HIS A 59 19.92 14.35 -14.68
CA HIS A 59 20.39 14.03 -16.03
C HIS A 59 20.77 15.26 -16.88
N VAL A 60 20.47 16.47 -16.42
CA VAL A 60 20.80 17.71 -17.16
C VAL A 60 22.18 18.24 -16.76
N CYS A 61 22.52 18.19 -15.47
CA CYS A 61 23.79 18.72 -14.94
C CYS A 61 24.69 17.68 -14.27
N ASN A 62 24.25 16.42 -14.19
CA ASN A 62 24.95 15.29 -13.53
C ASN A 62 25.31 15.48 -12.05
N CYS A 63 24.70 16.46 -11.36
CA CYS A 63 24.86 16.62 -9.92
C CYS A 63 24.09 15.53 -9.14
N GLN A 64 24.65 15.08 -8.02
CA GLN A 64 23.96 14.20 -7.07
C GLN A 64 23.12 15.01 -6.10
N ILE A 65 21.81 14.73 -6.08
CA ILE A 65 20.83 15.50 -5.31
C ILE A 65 19.89 14.52 -4.62
N LYS A 66 19.39 14.88 -3.44
CA LYS A 66 18.35 14.07 -2.77
C LYS A 66 17.13 13.94 -3.68
N SER A 67 16.51 12.77 -3.72
CA SER A 67 15.34 12.47 -4.57
C SER A 67 14.21 13.50 -4.39
N LYS A 68 13.88 13.85 -3.14
CA LYS A 68 12.91 14.92 -2.81
C LYS A 68 13.30 16.30 -3.37
N ASN A 69 14.61 16.53 -3.46
CA ASN A 69 15.33 17.68 -4.01
C ASN A 69 15.18 17.88 -5.53
N LEU A 70 14.99 16.79 -6.27
CA LEU A 70 15.28 16.78 -7.70
C LEU A 70 14.34 17.68 -8.50
N ILE A 71 13.05 17.66 -8.17
CA ILE A 71 12.04 18.48 -8.87
C ILE A 71 12.33 19.97 -8.67
N ASP A 72 12.59 20.38 -7.43
CA ASP A 72 12.91 21.76 -7.09
C ASP A 72 14.21 22.22 -7.75
N HIS A 73 15.22 21.34 -7.77
CA HIS A 73 16.48 21.61 -8.46
C HIS A 73 16.25 21.81 -9.96
N CYS A 74 15.49 20.93 -10.61
CA CYS A 74 15.20 21.02 -12.04
C CYS A 74 14.40 22.28 -12.37
N ALA A 75 13.43 22.65 -11.53
CA ALA A 75 12.65 23.86 -11.72
C ALA A 75 13.51 25.13 -11.59
N LYS A 76 14.37 25.20 -10.57
CA LYS A 76 15.19 26.40 -10.29
C LYS A 76 16.41 26.53 -11.19
N THR A 77 17.06 25.41 -11.52
CA THR A 77 18.35 25.40 -12.24
C THR A 77 18.15 25.26 -13.74
N HIS A 78 17.10 24.56 -14.17
CA HIS A 78 16.86 24.23 -15.58
C HIS A 78 15.53 24.77 -16.13
N GLY A 79 14.67 25.36 -15.28
CA GLY A 79 13.34 25.80 -15.70
C GLY A 79 12.40 24.65 -16.09
N LEU A 80 12.71 23.41 -15.69
CA LEU A 80 11.93 22.23 -16.04
C LEU A 80 10.85 21.94 -15.00
N TYR A 81 9.63 21.69 -15.46
CA TYR A 81 8.48 21.39 -14.62
C TYR A 81 8.35 19.88 -14.35
N PRO A 82 7.62 19.45 -13.30
CA PRO A 82 7.55 18.05 -12.87
C PRO A 82 7.19 17.03 -13.97
N SER A 83 6.37 17.44 -14.94
CA SER A 83 5.97 16.62 -16.11
C SER A 83 7.15 16.25 -17.02
N GLN A 84 8.18 17.08 -17.06
CA GLN A 84 9.38 16.88 -17.88
C GLN A 84 10.46 16.13 -17.10
N VAL A 85 10.53 16.33 -15.78
CA VAL A 85 11.51 15.67 -14.89
C VAL A 85 11.19 14.19 -14.70
N THR A 86 9.91 13.84 -14.53
CA THR A 86 9.48 12.44 -14.35
C THR A 86 9.75 11.57 -15.58
N GLN A 87 9.78 12.15 -16.78
CA GLN A 87 10.17 11.43 -18.01
C GLN A 87 11.69 11.20 -18.07
N ALA A 88 12.50 12.12 -17.52
CA ALA A 88 13.95 12.00 -17.53
C ALA A 88 14.48 10.95 -16.52
N THR A 89 13.84 10.79 -15.36
CA THR A 89 14.24 9.76 -14.37
C THR A 89 13.63 8.38 -14.65
N ASN A 90 12.59 8.29 -15.47
CA ASN A 90 12.05 7.02 -16.00
C ASN A 90 12.81 6.58 -17.28
N THR A 91 14.14 6.68 -17.27
CA THR A 91 14.96 5.91 -18.21
C THR A 91 14.81 4.40 -18.00
N GLY A 92 14.21 3.99 -16.88
CA GLY A 92 13.39 2.79 -16.84
C GLY A 92 12.15 2.98 -17.71
N LYS A 93 12.28 2.88 -19.04
CA LYS A 93 11.17 2.53 -19.91
C LYS A 93 10.38 1.47 -19.17
N ASN A 94 9.07 1.66 -18.97
CA ASN A 94 8.20 0.54 -18.64
C ASN A 94 8.61 -0.58 -19.61
N ARG A 95 9.23 -1.64 -19.10
CA ARG A 95 9.82 -2.72 -19.92
C ARG A 95 8.78 -3.39 -20.82
N PHE A 96 7.52 -3.04 -20.60
CA PHE A 96 6.33 -3.56 -21.20
C PHE A 96 5.52 -2.40 -21.78
N ASN A 97 5.19 -2.49 -23.06
CA ASN A 97 4.35 -1.54 -23.78
C ASN A 97 2.87 -1.68 -23.40
N SER A 98 2.47 -2.77 -22.71
CA SER A 98 1.12 -3.00 -22.23
C SER A 98 1.05 -3.81 -20.92
N SER A 99 -0.08 -3.78 -20.23
CA SER A 99 -0.34 -4.63 -19.05
C SER A 99 -0.27 -6.12 -19.39
N ARG A 100 -0.72 -6.49 -20.59
CA ARG A 100 -0.70 -7.88 -21.08
C ARG A 100 0.72 -8.41 -21.28
N GLU A 101 1.63 -7.57 -21.77
CA GLU A 101 3.03 -7.92 -21.96
C GLU A 101 3.76 -8.06 -20.62
N ARG A 102 3.44 -7.21 -19.64
CA ARG A 102 3.92 -7.33 -18.26
C ARG A 102 3.51 -8.64 -17.62
N GLU A 103 2.23 -9.01 -17.74
CA GLU A 103 1.71 -10.27 -17.20
C GLU A 103 2.34 -11.50 -17.88
N ALA A 104 2.54 -11.46 -19.20
CA ALA A 104 3.18 -12.55 -19.93
C ALA A 104 4.64 -12.75 -19.48
N PHE A 105 5.40 -11.67 -19.34
CA PHE A 105 6.78 -11.73 -18.87
C PHE A 105 6.89 -12.32 -17.46
N TRP A 106 6.03 -11.89 -16.52
CA TRP A 106 6.04 -12.47 -15.18
C TRP A 106 5.53 -13.91 -15.16
N ARG A 107 4.59 -14.28 -16.03
CA ARG A 107 4.14 -15.68 -16.18
C ARG A 107 5.26 -16.59 -16.69
N GLU A 108 6.10 -16.10 -17.59
CA GLU A 108 7.25 -16.82 -18.14
C GLU A 108 8.43 -16.87 -17.14
N LYS A 109 8.70 -15.76 -16.44
CA LYS A 109 9.76 -15.69 -15.43
C LYS A 109 9.43 -16.41 -14.12
N LEU A 110 8.15 -16.48 -13.77
CA LEU A 110 7.64 -17.07 -12.52
C LEU A 110 6.80 -18.33 -12.75
N GLY A 111 6.88 -18.97 -13.92
CA GLY A 111 6.14 -20.22 -14.15
C GLY A 111 6.87 -21.21 -15.08
N PRO A 112 6.85 -22.54 -14.81
CA PRO A 112 6.27 -23.26 -13.68
C PRO A 112 7.26 -24.22 -13.00
N ASP A 113 7.89 -23.81 -11.88
CA ASP A 113 8.35 -24.75 -10.84
C ASP A 113 7.23 -24.98 -9.79
N ALA A 114 5.97 -24.93 -10.24
CA ALA A 114 4.79 -25.35 -9.49
C ALA A 114 4.18 -26.63 -10.09
N LYS A 115 5.00 -27.44 -10.76
CA LYS A 115 4.66 -28.81 -11.14
C LYS A 115 5.37 -29.76 -10.19
N GLU A 116 4.90 -29.86 -8.94
CA GLU A 116 5.12 -31.08 -8.14
C GLU A 116 4.20 -31.19 -6.90
N ASP A 117 3.51 -30.12 -6.48
CA ASP A 117 2.53 -30.17 -5.38
C ASP A 117 1.07 -29.91 -5.81
N GLN A 118 0.70 -30.20 -7.06
CA GLN A 118 -0.70 -30.50 -7.37
C GLN A 118 -1.01 -31.94 -6.94
N GLN A 119 -1.00 -32.16 -5.62
CA GLN A 119 -1.80 -33.25 -5.06
C GLN A 119 -3.26 -32.88 -5.26
N ASP A 120 -3.87 -33.64 -6.15
CA ASP A 120 -5.20 -33.48 -6.69
C ASP A 120 -6.26 -33.34 -5.59
N ILE A 121 -6.84 -32.15 -5.48
CA ILE A 121 -7.97 -31.87 -4.56
C ILE A 121 -9.18 -32.76 -4.91
N PHE A 122 -9.25 -33.29 -6.15
CA PHE A 122 -10.34 -34.14 -6.60
C PHE A 122 -10.21 -35.63 -6.18
N GLU A 123 -9.07 -36.08 -5.64
CA GLU A 123 -8.95 -37.45 -5.11
C GLU A 123 -9.54 -37.60 -3.69
N LYS A 124 -9.65 -36.50 -2.93
CA LYS A 124 -10.40 -36.51 -1.67
C LYS A 124 -11.86 -36.26 -1.99
N LYS A 125 -12.71 -37.26 -1.76
CA LYS A 125 -14.18 -37.23 -1.75
C LYS A 125 -14.75 -36.18 -0.76
N LEU A 126 -14.43 -34.91 -0.95
CA LEU A 126 -14.98 -33.80 -0.19
C LEU A 126 -16.14 -33.22 -1.00
N VAL A 127 -17.34 -33.75 -0.71
CA VAL A 127 -18.58 -33.24 -1.29
C VAL A 127 -18.84 -31.84 -0.73
N LEU A 128 -18.43 -30.81 -1.47
CA LEU A 128 -18.88 -29.44 -1.24
C LEU A 128 -20.30 -29.28 -1.78
N ASN A 129 -21.28 -29.70 -0.99
CA ASN A 129 -22.67 -29.29 -1.17
C ASN A 129 -22.79 -27.80 -0.85
N GLY A 130 -23.05 -26.97 -1.87
CA GLY A 130 -23.24 -25.54 -1.63
C GLY A 130 -23.38 -24.67 -2.87
N GLY A 131 -24.50 -24.83 -3.57
CA GLY A 131 -25.28 -23.75 -4.19
C GLY A 131 -24.55 -22.67 -5.00
N THR A 132 -24.70 -22.76 -6.32
CA THR A 132 -24.38 -21.72 -7.31
C THR A 132 -25.05 -20.38 -6.97
N TYR A 133 -24.26 -19.36 -6.62
CA TYR A 133 -24.68 -17.97 -6.71
C TYR A 133 -24.78 -17.60 -8.20
N GLY A 134 -26.00 -17.66 -8.75
CA GLY A 134 -26.32 -17.14 -10.07
C GLY A 134 -26.13 -15.63 -10.12
N LEU A 135 -25.06 -15.21 -10.78
CA LEU A 135 -24.84 -13.84 -11.25
C LEU A 135 -26.03 -13.40 -12.12
N GLY A 136 -26.70 -12.34 -11.67
CA GLY A 136 -27.81 -11.72 -12.40
C GLY A 136 -27.40 -11.20 -13.77
N LYS A 137 -28.31 -11.34 -14.73
CA LYS A 137 -28.36 -10.49 -15.92
C LYS A 137 -29.60 -9.61 -15.81
N ASN A 138 -29.35 -8.32 -15.79
CA ASN A 138 -30.33 -7.26 -15.70
C ASN A 138 -30.29 -6.51 -17.05
N ARG A 139 -31.42 -6.43 -17.78
CA ARG A 139 -31.92 -5.28 -18.59
C ARG A 139 -32.80 -5.69 -19.79
N LYS A 140 -34.02 -5.14 -19.75
CA LYS A 140 -34.79 -4.46 -20.82
C LYS A 140 -34.98 -5.16 -22.19
N HIS A 141 -36.22 -5.54 -22.47
CA HIS A 141 -37.00 -4.93 -23.56
C HIS A 141 -38.49 -5.00 -23.24
#